data_AF-A0A7K3QNK0-F1
#
_entry.id   AF-A0A7K3QNK0-F1
#
_cell.length_a   1.000
_cell.length_b   1.000
_cell.length_c   1.000
_cell.angle_alpha   90.00
_cell.angle_beta   90.00
_cell.angle_gamma   90.00
#
_symmetry.space_group_name_H-M   'P 1'
#
loop_
_entity.id
_entity.type
_entity.pdbx_description
1 polymer ?
#
loop_
_entity_poly.entity_id
_entity_poly.type
_entity_poly.pdbx_seq_one_letter_code
_entity_poly.pdbx_strand_id
1 'polypeptide(L)'
;AAAGRLAEAVPAAACLSRVADSAPALAGALCGALGGGECVPEAWRRSCRTLSGCALPRLTGTDLVELAGLLEAAQLTRPGG
;
A
#
# COMPACT_ATOMS: atom_id res chain seq x y z
N ALA A 1 3.59 15.69 -12.99
CA ALA A 1 3.15 14.92 -11.81
C ALA A 1 1.95 14.07 -12.19
N ALA A 2 1.89 12.80 -11.83
CA ALA A 2 0.87 11.84 -12.29
C ALA A 2 -0.56 12.09 -11.75
N ALA A 3 -0.84 13.25 -11.15
CA ALA A 3 -2.17 13.64 -10.65
C ALA A 3 -2.89 12.58 -9.79
N GLY A 4 -2.14 11.81 -8.99
CA GLY A 4 -2.71 10.73 -8.16
C GLY A 4 -2.98 9.41 -8.89
N ARG A 5 -2.63 9.29 -10.18
CA ARG A 5 -2.79 8.05 -10.96
C ARG A 5 -1.70 7.06 -10.59
N LEU A 6 -2.04 6.15 -9.68
CA LEU A 6 -1.14 5.15 -9.11
C LEU A 6 -0.46 4.27 -10.18
N ALA A 7 -1.22 3.88 -11.21
CA ALA A 7 -0.74 3.08 -12.33
C ALA A 7 0.37 3.78 -13.17
N GLU A 8 0.50 5.10 -13.10
CA GLU A 8 1.55 5.85 -13.79
C GLU A 8 2.67 6.28 -12.84
N ALA A 9 2.32 6.68 -11.62
CA ALA A 9 3.26 7.16 -10.62
C ALA A 9 4.24 6.07 -10.15
N VAL A 10 3.73 4.86 -9.88
CA VAL A 10 4.51 3.76 -9.30
C VAL A 10 5.54 3.20 -10.28
N PRO A 11 5.21 2.88 -11.55
CA PRO A 11 6.21 2.44 -12.52
C PRO A 11 7.26 3.51 -12.83
N ALA A 12 6.85 4.79 -12.92
CA ALA A 12 7.78 5.89 -13.15
C ALA A 12 8.78 6.04 -11.99
N ALA A 13 8.33 5.88 -10.74
CA ALA A 13 9.20 5.90 -9.57
C ALA A 13 10.17 4.71 -9.53
N ALA A 14 9.75 3.54 -10.02
CA ALA A 14 10.59 2.33 -10.06
C ALA A 14 11.77 2.48 -11.04
N CYS A 15 11.65 3.34 -12.07
CA CYS A 15 12.75 3.66 -12.98
C CYS A 15 13.89 4.47 -12.33
N LEU A 16 13.72 4.95 -11.09
CA LEU A 16 14.75 5.68 -10.37
C LEU A 16 15.68 4.71 -9.64
N SER A 17 16.70 4.20 -10.33
CA SER A 17 17.55 3.09 -9.86
C SER A 17 18.09 3.22 -8.43
N ARG A 18 18.40 4.43 -7.96
CA ARG A 18 18.94 4.66 -6.60
C ARG A 18 17.91 4.40 -5.49
N VAL A 19 16.63 4.56 -5.81
CA VAL A 19 15.51 4.52 -4.86
C VAL A 19 14.39 3.62 -5.39
N ALA A 20 14.74 2.64 -6.22
CA ALA A 20 13.76 1.82 -6.91
C ALA A 20 12.88 1.01 -5.96
N ASP A 21 13.32 0.77 -4.72
CA ASP A 21 12.51 0.10 -3.69
C ASP A 21 11.65 1.10 -2.90
N SER A 22 12.21 2.26 -2.54
CA SER A 22 11.58 3.20 -1.61
C SER A 22 10.71 4.26 -2.29
N ALA A 23 11.05 4.70 -3.50
CA ALA A 23 10.28 5.69 -4.23
C ALA A 23 8.90 5.17 -4.68
N PRO A 24 8.75 3.93 -5.19
CA PRO A 24 7.44 3.35 -5.47
C PRO A 24 6.57 3.19 -4.22
N ALA A 25 7.16 2.81 -3.08
CA ALA A 25 6.44 2.66 -1.82
C ALA A 25 5.84 4.01 -1.36
N LEU A 26 6.63 5.09 -1.43
CA LEU A 26 6.16 6.43 -1.08
C LEU A 26 5.11 6.95 -2.06
N ALA A 27 5.34 6.78 -3.37
CA ALA A 27 4.39 7.19 -4.40
C ALA A 27 3.06 6.45 -4.26
N GLY A 28 3.10 5.14 -3.99
CA GLY A 28 1.93 4.31 -3.73
C GLY A 28 1.15 4.74 -2.49
N ALA A 29 1.83 5.03 -1.38
CA ALA A 29 1.20 5.49 -0.14
C ALA A 29 0.49 6.85 -0.33
N LEU A 30 1.14 7.83 -0.97
CA LEU A 30 0.56 9.15 -1.21
C LEU A 30 -0.61 9.09 -2.20
N CYS A 31 -0.47 8.35 -3.30
CA CYS A 31 -1.55 8.18 -4.26
C CYS A 31 -2.73 7.43 -3.65
N GLY A 32 -2.47 6.41 -2.82
CA GLY A 32 -3.49 5.66 -2.11
C GLY A 32 -4.22 6.48 -1.04
N ALA A 33 -3.53 7.38 -0.33
CA ALA A 33 -4.16 8.29 0.62
C ALA A 33 -5.05 9.33 -0.06
N LEU A 34 -4.65 9.84 -1.23
CA LEU A 34 -5.41 10.84 -1.98
C LEU A 34 -6.57 10.25 -2.78
N GLY A 35 -6.40 9.05 -3.34
CA GLY A 35 -7.37 8.38 -4.22
C GLY A 35 -8.16 7.25 -3.58
N GLY A 36 -7.79 6.82 -2.38
CA GLY A 36 -8.34 5.63 -1.75
C GLY A 36 -7.83 4.31 -2.36
N GLY A 37 -8.22 3.19 -1.75
CA GLY A 37 -7.81 1.85 -2.17
C GLY A 37 -8.32 1.44 -3.57
N GLU A 38 -9.42 2.02 -4.02
CA GLU A 38 -9.99 1.74 -5.35
C GLU A 38 -9.14 2.29 -6.52
N CYS A 39 -8.25 3.26 -6.25
CA CYS A 39 -7.30 3.74 -7.25
C CYS A 39 -6.18 2.73 -7.58
N VAL A 40 -6.02 1.66 -6.77
CA VAL A 40 -5.06 0.60 -7.05
C VAL A 40 -5.67 -0.38 -8.08
N PRO A 41 -4.96 -0.70 -9.18
CA PRO A 41 -5.43 -1.68 -10.15
C PRO A 41 -5.83 -3.01 -9.47
N GLU A 42 -6.97 -3.58 -9.82
CA GLU A 42 -7.51 -4.81 -9.21
C GLU A 42 -6.50 -5.97 -9.27
N ALA A 43 -5.79 -6.12 -10.39
CA ALA A 43 -4.75 -7.14 -10.55
C ALA A 43 -3.65 -7.01 -9.48
N TRP A 44 -3.19 -5.79 -9.20
CA TRP A 44 -2.15 -5.54 -8.19
C TRP A 44 -2.69 -5.80 -6.79
N ARG A 45 -3.93 -5.36 -6.51
CA ARG A 45 -4.60 -5.64 -5.24
C ARG A 45 -4.69 -7.14 -4.99
N ARG A 46 -5.08 -7.93 -6.00
CA ARG A 46 -5.14 -9.39 -5.90
C ARG A 46 -3.78 -10.04 -5.68
N SER A 47 -2.74 -9.62 -6.43
CA SER A 47 -1.40 -10.17 -6.29
C SER A 47 -0.77 -9.88 -4.92
N CYS A 48 -1.08 -8.74 -4.31
CA CYS A 48 -0.52 -8.32 -3.01
C CYS A 48 -1.46 -8.61 -1.82
N ARG A 49 -2.61 -9.23 -2.04
CA ARG A 49 -3.65 -9.42 -1.01
C ARG A 49 -3.16 -10.30 0.14
N THR A 50 -2.46 -11.38 -0.19
CA THR A 50 -1.95 -12.34 0.79
C THR A 50 -0.52 -11.99 1.18
N LEU A 51 -0.31 -11.72 2.47
CA LEU A 51 1.02 -11.41 2.99
C LEU A 51 1.92 -12.66 3.00
N SER A 52 3.14 -12.50 2.45
CA SER A 52 4.16 -13.56 2.45
C SER A 52 4.88 -13.73 3.79
N GLY A 53 4.77 -12.74 4.69
CA GLY A 53 5.43 -12.75 6.00
C GLY A 53 6.93 -12.42 5.98
N CYS A 54 7.46 -11.88 4.88
CA CYS A 54 8.90 -11.60 4.74
C CYS A 54 9.49 -10.70 5.85
N ALA A 55 8.76 -9.67 6.28
CA ALA A 55 9.18 -8.78 7.37
C ALA A 55 8.64 -9.23 8.73
N LEU A 56 7.45 -9.83 8.76
CA LEU A 56 6.75 -10.24 9.97
C LEU A 56 6.18 -11.65 9.76
N PRO A 57 6.91 -12.71 10.16
CA PRO A 57 6.53 -14.10 9.86
C PRO A 57 5.14 -14.50 10.36
N ARG A 58 4.71 -13.93 11.50
CA ARG A 58 3.38 -14.15 12.09
C ARG A 58 2.20 -13.66 11.26
N LEU A 59 2.44 -12.83 10.24
CA LEU A 59 1.40 -12.31 9.35
C LEU A 59 1.29 -13.09 8.04
N THR A 60 2.07 -14.17 7.87
CA THR A 60 2.01 -15.01 6.67
C THR A 60 0.60 -15.53 6.44
N GLY A 61 0.10 -15.43 5.21
CA GLY A 61 -1.24 -15.90 4.83
C GLY A 61 -2.38 -14.95 5.21
N THR A 62 -2.09 -13.82 5.88
CA THR A 62 -3.11 -12.83 6.26
C THR A 62 -3.47 -11.94 5.07
N ASP A 63 -4.73 -11.52 5.01
CA ASP A 63 -5.21 -10.54 4.05
C ASP A 63 -4.79 -9.11 4.45
N LEU A 64 -4.06 -8.42 3.56
CA LEU A 64 -3.56 -7.07 3.81
C LEU A 64 -4.68 -6.04 3.99
N VAL A 65 -5.79 -6.15 3.25
CA VAL A 65 -6.92 -5.21 3.34
C VAL A 65 -7.68 -5.42 4.64
N GLU A 66 -7.89 -6.68 5.03
CA GLU A 66 -8.48 -7.02 6.32
C GLU A 66 -7.62 -6.49 7.47
N LEU A 67 -6.30 -6.70 7.42
CA LEU A 67 -5.37 -6.18 8.41
C LEU A 67 -5.41 -4.65 8.49
N ALA A 68 -5.48 -3.95 7.35
CA ALA A 68 -5.61 -2.49 7.33
C ALA A 68 -6.91 -2.03 8.02
N GLY A 69 -8.03 -2.70 7.78
CA GLY A 69 -9.30 -2.41 8.46
C GLY A 69 -9.25 -2.64 9.96
N LEU A 70 -8.59 -3.71 10.42
CA LEU A 70 -8.37 -3.95 11.85
C LEU A 70 -7.50 -2.87 12.49
N LEU A 71 -6.45 -2.39 11.79
CA LEU A 71 -5.60 -1.31 12.26
C LEU A 71 -6.36 0.01 12.37
N GLU A 72 -7.19 0.34 11.38
CA GLU A 72 -8.04 1.53 11.40
C GLU A 72 -9.02 1.49 12.58
N ALA A 73 -9.71 0.36 12.78
CA ALA A 73 -10.61 0.16 13.92
C ALA A 73 -9.88 0.31 15.27
N ALA A 74 -8.67 -0.24 15.38
CA ALA A 74 -7.83 -0.14 16.57
C ALA A 74 -7.37 1.30 16.85
N GLN A 75 -7.10 2.11 15.82
CA GLN A 75 -6.80 3.54 15.99
C GLN A 75 -7.99 4.30 16.55
N LEU A 76 -9.20 4.05 16.03
CA LEU A 76 -10.43 4.70 16.50
C LEU A 76 -10.77 4.36 17.96
N THR A 77 -10.31 3.22 18.46
CA THR A 77 -10.50 2.81 19.86
C THR A 77 -9.44 3.36 20.81
N ARG A 78 -8.36 3.98 20.31
CA ARG A 78 -7.33 4.59 21.15
C ARG A 78 -7.83 5.98 21.62
N PRO A 79 -8.00 6.21 22.94
CA PRO A 79 -8.35 7.54 23.41
C PRO A 79 -7.12 8.45 23.26
N GLY A 80 -7.12 9.28 22.21
CA GLY A 80 -6.07 10.26 21.93
C GLY A 80 -5.63 10.24 20.47
N GLY A 81 -6.31 11.04 19.66
CA GLY A 81 -5.77 11.62 18.43
C GLY A 81 -5.19 13.00 18.74
#